data_AF-A0A172YTV3-F1
#
_entry.id   AF-A0A172YTV3-F1
#
_cell.length_a   1.000
_cell.length_b   1.000
_cell.length_c   1.000
_cell.angle_alpha   90.00
_cell.angle_beta   90.00
_cell.angle_gamma   90.00
#
_symmetry.space_group_name_H-M   'P 1'
#
loop_
_entity.id
_entity.type
_entity.pdbx_description
1 polymer ?
#
loop_
_entity_poly.entity_id
_entity_poly.type
_entity_poly.pdbx_seq_one_letter_code
_entity_poly.pdbx_strand_id
1 'polypeptide(L)'
;MLSKFFIERPIFAGVLAIIVMAFGIFSILGLPVERYPDIAPPRITVSATYTGASAETVEESVTQVLEQQIRGLDHLLYFSSSSDSSVSVR
;
A
#
# COMPACT_ATOMS: atom_id res chain seq x y z
N MET A 1 18.91 22.23 37.08
CA MET A 1 17.80 23.12 37.54
C MET A 1 16.44 22.46 37.36
N LEU A 2 16.13 21.88 36.20
CA LEU A 2 14.83 21.25 35.92
C LEU A 2 14.44 20.13 36.92
N SER A 3 15.38 19.25 37.28
CA SER A 3 15.10 18.13 38.20
C SER A 3 14.72 18.54 39.63
N LYS A 4 15.17 19.73 40.11
CA LYS A 4 14.80 20.24 41.44
C LYS A 4 13.31 20.60 41.50
N PHE A 5 12.75 21.15 40.42
CA PHE A 5 11.34 21.51 40.34
C PHE A 5 10.40 20.30 40.48
N PHE A 6 10.76 19.18 39.84
CA PHE A 6 10.00 17.92 39.95
C PHE A 6 10.15 17.24 41.33
N ILE A 7 11.30 17.42 42.00
CA ILE A 7 11.55 16.91 43.36
C ILE A 7 10.78 17.71 44.42
N GLU A 8 10.73 19.04 44.30
CA GLU A 8 10.02 19.91 45.25
C GLU A 8 8.49 19.84 45.10
N ARG A 9 7.99 19.38 43.94
CA ARG A 9 6.55 19.23 43.64
C ARG A 9 6.23 17.79 43.22
N PRO A 10 6.31 16.80 44.12
CA PRO A 10 6.13 15.38 43.79
C PRO A 10 4.74 15.06 43.24
N ILE A 11 3.71 15.77 43.69
CA ILE A 11 2.33 15.61 43.18
C ILE A 11 2.25 16.03 41.70
N PHE A 12 2.91 17.12 41.31
CA PHE A 12 2.93 17.59 39.92
C PHE A 12 3.64 16.59 39.00
N ALA A 13 4.79 16.06 39.44
CA ALA A 13 5.52 15.03 38.72
C ALA A 13 4.67 13.75 38.52
N GLY A 14 3.95 13.32 39.56
CA GLY A 14 3.06 12.16 39.50
C GLY A 14 1.89 12.37 38.53
N VAL A 15 1.25 13.53 38.55
CA VAL A 15 0.15 13.85 37.62
C VAL A 15 0.62 13.86 36.17
N LEU A 16 1.79 14.45 35.90
CA LEU A 16 2.37 14.46 34.55
C LEU A 16 2.65 13.03 34.06
N ALA A 17 3.21 12.17 34.92
CA ALA A 17 3.45 10.77 34.58
C ALA A 17 2.16 10.01 34.25
N ILE A 18 1.08 10.25 35.01
CA ILE A 18 -0.23 9.65 34.76
C ILE A 18 -0.81 10.12 33.42
N ILE A 19 -0.71 11.41 33.10
CA ILE A 19 -1.18 11.95 31.82
C ILE A 19 -0.44 11.29 30.65
N VAL A 20 0.90 11.24 30.71
CA VAL A 20 1.71 10.62 29.65
C VAL A 20 1.37 9.14 29.50
N MET A 21 1.19 8.43 30.61
CA MET A 21 0.83 7.01 30.59
C MET A 21 -0.58 6.79 29.98
N ALA A 22 -1.55 7.63 30.34
CA ALA A 22 -2.90 7.56 29.79
C ALA A 22 -2.92 7.81 28.26
N PHE A 23 -2.17 8.80 27.78
CA PHE A 23 -1.99 9.04 26.34
C PHE A 23 -1.29 7.88 25.62
N GLY A 24 -0.31 7.26 26.28
CA GLY A 24 0.37 6.07 25.76
C GLY A 24 -0.58 4.89 25.59
N ILE A 25 -1.41 4.60 26.60
CA ILE A 25 -2.42 3.54 26.55
C ILE A 25 -3.44 3.83 25.44
N PHE A 26 -3.93 5.06 25.34
CA PHE A 26 -4.89 5.44 24.30
C PHE A 26 -4.31 5.28 22.88
N SER A 27 -3.02 5.60 22.71
CA SER A 27 -2.33 5.43 21.42
C SER A 27 -2.17 3.96 21.04
N ILE A 28 -1.83 3.08 22.00
CA ILE A 28 -1.71 1.64 21.74
C ILE A 28 -3.05 1.04 21.29
N LEU A 29 -4.16 1.47 21.90
CA LEU A 29 -5.50 1.00 21.53
C LEU A 29 -5.95 1.51 20.16
N GLY A 30 -5.45 2.66 19.70
CA GLY A 30 -5.78 3.26 18.41
C GLY A 30 -4.86 2.86 17.25
N LEU A 31 -3.75 2.18 17.52
CA LEU A 31 -2.77 1.80 16.49
C LEU A 31 -3.26 0.57 15.71
N PRO A 32 -3.36 0.64 14.37
CA PRO A 32 -3.63 -0.53 13.56
C PRO A 32 -2.46 -1.52 13.67
N VAL A 33 -2.80 -2.79 13.91
CA VAL A 33 -1.82 -3.87 14.04
C VAL A 33 -1.65 -4.54 12.68
N GLU A 34 -0.56 -4.23 11.99
CA GLU A 34 -0.20 -4.84 10.72
C GLU A 34 0.98 -5.81 10.92
N ARG A 35 0.88 -7.03 10.37
CA ARG A 35 1.92 -8.07 10.51
C ARG A 35 3.12 -7.84 9.58
N TYR A 36 2.90 -7.10 8.51
CA TYR A 36 3.91 -6.60 7.60
C TYR A 36 3.43 -5.21 7.18
N PRO A 37 4.30 -4.20 7.16
CA PRO A 37 3.95 -2.92 6.54
C PRO A 37 3.62 -3.17 5.06
N ASP A 38 2.77 -2.32 4.49
CA ASP A 38 2.40 -2.41 3.08
C ASP A 38 3.62 -2.05 2.20
N ILE A 39 4.50 -3.05 2.00
CA ILE A 39 5.71 -2.98 1.19
C ILE A 39 5.41 -3.28 -0.28
N ALA A 40 4.17 -3.67 -0.60
CA ALA A 40 3.77 -3.94 -1.97
C ALA A 40 3.53 -2.60 -2.67
N PRO A 41 4.22 -2.30 -3.79
CA PRO A 41 3.84 -1.18 -4.63
C PRO A 41 2.38 -1.37 -5.08
N PRO A 42 1.57 -0.30 -5.17
CA PRO A 42 0.22 -0.41 -5.70
C PRO A 42 0.29 -0.95 -7.13
N ARG A 43 -0.32 -2.11 -7.38
CA ARG A 43 -0.36 -2.73 -8.70
C ARG A 43 -1.75 -2.57 -9.30
N ILE A 44 -1.80 -2.12 -10.55
CA ILE A 44 -3.03 -2.06 -11.34
C ILE A 44 -2.96 -3.23 -12.33
N THR A 45 -3.93 -4.15 -12.25
CA THR A 45 -4.03 -5.28 -13.17
C THR A 45 -5.12 -5.00 -14.21
N VAL A 46 -4.78 -5.07 -15.48
CA VAL A 46 -5.72 -4.96 -16.60
C VAL A 46 -5.82 -6.32 -17.28
N SER A 47 -7.01 -6.91 -17.29
CA SER A 47 -7.27 -8.20 -17.94
C SER A 47 -8.21 -7.99 -19.12
N ALA A 48 -7.83 -8.48 -20.29
CA ALA A 48 -8.66 -8.50 -21.49
C ALA A 48 -8.67 -9.91 -22.08
N THR A 49 -9.82 -10.35 -22.59
CA THR A 49 -9.98 -11.68 -23.18
C THR A 49 -10.48 -11.53 -24.60
N TYR A 50 -9.75 -12.10 -25.56
CA TYR A 50 -10.15 -12.12 -26.97
C TYR A 50 -10.16 -13.56 -27.49
N THR A 51 -11.35 -14.18 -27.43
CA THR A 51 -11.56 -15.59 -27.74
C THR A 51 -11.48 -15.86 -29.23
N GLY A 52 -10.73 -16.91 -29.61
CA GLY A 52 -10.62 -17.35 -31.01
C GLY A 52 -9.55 -16.61 -31.84
N ALA A 53 -8.79 -15.70 -31.25
CA ALA A 53 -7.66 -15.05 -31.90
C ALA A 53 -6.33 -15.76 -31.58
N SER A 54 -5.38 -15.72 -32.52
CA SER A 54 -4.00 -16.13 -32.27
C SER A 54 -3.34 -15.14 -31.29
N ALA A 55 -2.33 -15.59 -30.55
CA ALA A 55 -1.59 -14.74 -29.62
C ALA A 55 -1.09 -13.44 -30.28
N GLU A 56 -0.64 -13.53 -31.54
CA GLU A 56 -0.12 -12.39 -32.30
C GLU A 56 -1.21 -11.36 -32.64
N THR A 57 -2.43 -11.81 -32.96
CA THR A 57 -3.56 -10.89 -33.17
C THR A 57 -4.01 -10.22 -31.87
N VAL A 58 -3.97 -10.94 -30.74
CA VAL A 58 -4.28 -10.36 -29.42
C VAL A 58 -3.25 -9.31 -29.02
N GLU A 59 -1.97 -9.59 -29.28
CA GLU A 59 -0.88 -8.67 -28.98
C GLU A 59 -1.02 -7.35 -29.74
N GLU A 60 -1.23 -7.42 -31.05
CA GLU A 60 -1.30 -6.23 -31.91
C GLU A 60 -2.60 -5.44 -31.68
N SER A 61 -3.74 -6.11 -31.49
CA SER A 61 -5.04 -5.44 -31.42
C SER A 61 -5.46 -5.01 -30.01
N VAL A 62 -4.99 -5.69 -28.97
CA VAL A 62 -5.44 -5.47 -27.58
C VAL A 62 -4.29 -5.01 -26.71
N THR A 63 -3.18 -5.75 -26.69
CA THR A 63 -2.04 -5.45 -25.80
C THR A 63 -1.34 -4.15 -26.18
N GLN A 64 -0.98 -3.96 -27.46
CA GLN A 64 -0.33 -2.73 -27.94
C GLN A 64 -1.22 -1.49 -27.75
N VAL A 65 -2.53 -1.61 -28.03
CA VAL A 65 -3.47 -0.51 -27.85
C VAL A 65 -3.58 -0.12 -26.38
N LEU A 66 -3.69 -1.09 -25.47
CA LEU A 66 -3.72 -0.86 -24.02
C LEU A 66 -2.42 -0.22 -23.52
N GLU A 67 -1.27 -0.70 -23.99
CA GLU A 67 0.03 -0.09 -23.66
C GLU A 67 0.10 1.37 -24.04
N GLN A 68 -0.34 1.71 -25.25
CA GLN A 68 -0.26 3.07 -25.75
C GLN A 68 -1.17 4.03 -24.96
N GLN A 69 -2.30 3.55 -24.46
CA GLN A 69 -3.21 4.31 -23.58
C GLN A 69 -2.68 4.43 -22.14
N ILE A 70 -1.98 3.40 -21.63
CA ILE A 70 -1.48 3.36 -20.24
C ILE A 70 -0.15 4.13 -20.07
N ARG A 71 0.66 4.25 -21.13
CA ARG A 71 1.93 5.01 -21.13
C ARG A 71 1.80 6.49 -20.76
N GLY A 72 0.59 7.05 -20.70
CA GLY A 72 0.31 8.41 -20.25
C GLY A 72 0.08 8.59 -18.74
N LEU A 73 0.10 7.49 -17.96
CA LEU A 73 -0.10 7.56 -16.51
C LEU A 73 1.22 7.88 -15.79
N ASP A 74 1.23 9.00 -15.06
CA ASP A 74 2.34 9.39 -14.19
C ASP A 74 2.43 8.46 -12.97
N HIS A 75 3.65 8.15 -12.51
CA HIS A 75 3.99 7.24 -11.39
C HIS A 75 4.00 5.71 -11.67
N LEU A 76 4.13 5.27 -12.92
CA LEU A 76 4.38 3.85 -13.23
C LEU A 76 5.87 3.50 -13.11
N LEU A 77 6.23 2.59 -12.19
CA LEU A 77 7.62 2.10 -12.03
C LEU A 77 7.97 1.02 -13.07
N TYR A 78 7.07 0.07 -13.30
CA TYR A 78 7.26 -1.03 -14.26
C TYR A 78 5.92 -1.44 -14.86
N PHE A 79 5.94 -1.75 -16.16
CA PHE A 79 4.80 -2.31 -16.89
C PHE A 79 5.23 -3.66 -17.48
N SER A 80 4.44 -4.71 -17.25
CA SER A 80 4.66 -6.04 -17.83
C SER A 80 3.35 -6.58 -18.38
N SER A 81 3.30 -6.80 -19.70
CA SER A 81 2.19 -7.46 -20.38
C SER A 81 2.59 -8.88 -20.78
N SER A 82 1.72 -9.84 -20.52
CA SER A 82 1.82 -11.21 -21.05
C SER A 82 0.59 -11.49 -21.90
N SER A 83 0.79 -11.92 -23.14
CA SER A 83 -0.28 -12.30 -24.07
C SER A 83 -0.16 -13.79 -24.35
N ASP A 84 -1.07 -14.59 -23.80
CA ASP A 84 -1.09 -16.04 -23.98
C ASP A 84 -2.26 -16.46 -24.87
N SER A 85 -2.04 -17.37 -25.81
CA SER A 85 -3.09 -18.08 -26.54
C SER A 85 -3.76 -19.13 -25.64
N SER A 86 -4.34 -18.69 -24.53
CA SER A 86 -5.06 -19.59 -23.62
C SER A 86 -6.48 -19.81 -24.14
N VAL A 87 -6.64 -20.85 -24.96
CA VAL A 87 -7.92 -21.54 -25.07
C VAL A 87 -8.09 -22.33 -23.78
N SER A 88 -8.69 -21.72 -22.75
CA SER A 88 -9.18 -22.48 -21.60
C SER A 88 -10.51 -23.15 -21.98
N VAL A 89 -10.43 -24.33 -22.58
CA VAL A 89 -11.57 -25.25 -22.65
C VAL A 89 -11.36 -26.34 -21.59
N ARG A 90 -11.72 -25.99 -20.35
CA ARG A 90 -12.46 -26.80 -19.35
C ARG A 90 -12.39 -26.17 -17.97
#